data_AF-A0A935X9R2-F1
#
_entry.id   AF-A0A935X9R2-F1
#
_cell.length_a   1.000
_cell.length_b   1.000
_cell.length_c   1.000
_cell.angle_alpha   90.00
_cell.angle_beta   90.00
_cell.angle_gamma   90.00
#
_symmetry.space_group_name_H-M   'P 1'
#
loop_
_entity.id
_entity.type
_entity.pdbx_description
1 polymer ?
#
loop_
_entity_poly.entity_id
_entity_poly.type
_entity_poly.pdbx_seq_one_letter_code
_entity_poly.pdbx_strand_id
1 'polypeptide(L)'
;MLSKPDRNAFLLLSGPDTRLITQDVRVQSQGSASVRVENGAKLVAIQGMRVGGRDVSFAVDRGSVETGPVFLVDTQQIFSISDPVATVGQTSLTRPAAWTVTTAPGRPGYTPDFVYRGHFEDGPSGPGSVAFAGSGFRAVFSGQLNYTGRTIVDGSGVALEIRGPIASREFIALNGGTLDLTAPLSGTLWDVSSRSFRTDATGVIRYDGLQLIGGTLRGIGHEVAHQAVSFDGTSLAANSRFTAHRGVAWSNASLSGMLDARAGLTLDNVMITSGGSLVLGSGATFADVENNGVLDLRTGAGLELSSPMVSGGGSQVLVSQGAALEGAALTMRGALLVNNGTVSAPLTLDFGSLAMGGGTFGSVTVNRGGTFAPGNSPGTASTLGPVVFNAGGEYEVEVADALGAPGTGFDLWDIAGTLDINAGTTFNSQFVVSLISMDAAFAAGPAANFDKHRSFAWTVLRADAIDGFDPKELRLDTSAFENDTDGKFSLQLEHAGGRSELQIVYQPVPEPATTGLMLGGLVTLLAWRRRRA
;
A
#
# COMPACT_ATOMS: atom_id res chain seq x y z
N MET A 1 -55.78 -2.20 0.53
CA MET A 1 -55.74 -3.64 0.85
C MET A 1 -56.29 -4.39 -0.33
N LEU A 2 -55.50 -5.30 -0.93
CA LEU A 2 -55.99 -6.23 -1.95
C LEU A 2 -56.21 -7.58 -1.26
N SER A 3 -57.47 -7.98 -1.06
CA SER A 3 -57.82 -9.30 -0.52
C SER A 3 -59.06 -9.82 -1.23
N LYS A 4 -58.90 -10.88 -2.03
CA LYS A 4 -60.01 -11.66 -2.60
C LYS A 4 -59.69 -13.16 -2.43
N PRO A 5 -60.52 -13.92 -1.71
CA PRO A 5 -60.28 -15.35 -1.48
C PRO A 5 -60.29 -16.18 -2.79
N ASP A 6 -61.09 -15.79 -3.79
CA ASP A 6 -61.37 -16.67 -4.95
C ASP A 6 -61.13 -16.03 -6.33
N ARG A 7 -60.41 -14.90 -6.42
CA ARG A 7 -60.16 -14.21 -7.71
C ARG A 7 -58.77 -13.60 -7.79
N ASN A 8 -58.26 -13.49 -9.02
CA ASN A 8 -57.04 -12.74 -9.32
C ASN A 8 -57.17 -11.28 -8.87
N ALA A 9 -56.17 -10.75 -8.18
CA ALA A 9 -56.10 -9.35 -7.75
C ALA A 9 -54.97 -8.62 -8.50
N PHE A 10 -55.25 -7.40 -8.98
CA PHE A 10 -54.28 -6.62 -9.77
C PHE A 10 -54.25 -5.15 -9.34
N LEU A 11 -53.05 -4.58 -9.23
CA LEU A 11 -52.81 -3.14 -9.13
C LEU A 11 -51.77 -2.74 -10.16
N LEU A 12 -52.10 -1.78 -11.02
CA LEU A 12 -51.18 -1.18 -12.00
C LEU A 12 -51.08 0.32 -11.78
N LEU A 13 -49.86 0.79 -11.62
CA LEU A 13 -49.48 2.20 -11.70
C LEU A 13 -48.61 2.37 -12.95
N SER A 14 -48.98 3.26 -13.85
CA SER A 14 -48.23 3.47 -15.10
C SER A 14 -48.23 4.94 -15.49
N GLY A 15 -47.10 5.42 -16.03
CA GLY A 15 -46.90 6.78 -16.52
C GLY A 15 -46.16 7.70 -15.54
N PRO A 16 -45.40 8.69 -16.05
CA PRO A 16 -44.46 9.50 -15.27
C PRO A 16 -45.12 10.39 -14.21
N ASP A 17 -46.38 10.78 -14.44
CA ASP A 17 -47.16 11.63 -13.53
C ASP A 17 -48.02 10.82 -12.54
N THR A 18 -47.96 9.48 -12.61
CA THR A 18 -48.74 8.59 -11.75
C THR A 18 -48.02 8.33 -10.44
N ARG A 19 -48.63 8.73 -9.33
CA ARG A 19 -48.08 8.53 -7.97
C ARG A 19 -49.14 7.98 -7.02
N LEU A 20 -48.81 6.93 -6.29
CA LEU A 20 -49.60 6.42 -5.16
C LEU A 20 -48.78 6.59 -3.87
N ILE A 21 -49.29 7.39 -2.93
CA ILE A 21 -48.69 7.57 -1.60
C ILE A 21 -49.68 7.04 -0.56
N THR A 22 -49.25 6.08 0.25
CA THR A 22 -50.08 5.41 1.26
C THR A 22 -49.28 5.13 2.52
N GLN A 23 -49.98 4.91 3.64
CA GLN A 23 -49.36 4.48 4.90
C GLN A 23 -48.80 3.06 4.77
N ASP A 24 -49.64 2.11 4.36
CA ASP A 24 -49.30 0.69 4.25
C ASP A 24 -49.72 0.16 2.87
N VAL A 25 -48.95 -0.77 2.31
CA VAL A 25 -49.38 -1.65 1.21
C VAL A 25 -49.53 -3.07 1.74
N ARG A 26 -50.71 -3.67 1.58
CA ARG A 26 -50.98 -5.06 1.96
C ARG A 26 -51.56 -5.84 0.80
N VAL A 27 -50.86 -6.89 0.41
CA VAL A 27 -51.26 -7.83 -0.64
C VAL A 27 -51.36 -9.22 0.00
N GLN A 28 -52.58 -9.77 0.00
CA GLN A 28 -52.86 -11.13 0.48
C GLN A 28 -53.80 -11.83 -0.49
N SER A 29 -53.39 -13.00 -0.98
CA SER A 29 -54.17 -13.74 -1.98
C SER A 29 -54.18 -15.24 -1.70
N GLN A 30 -55.34 -15.88 -1.91
CA GLN A 30 -55.44 -17.35 -1.98
C GLN A 30 -55.46 -17.87 -3.43
N GLY A 31 -55.71 -17.00 -4.42
CA GLY A 31 -55.40 -17.20 -5.85
C GLY A 31 -54.18 -16.38 -6.28
N SER A 32 -54.04 -15.96 -7.54
CA SER A 32 -52.89 -15.13 -7.96
C SER A 32 -53.09 -13.62 -7.70
N ALA A 33 -52.04 -12.90 -7.28
CA ALA A 33 -52.06 -11.44 -7.21
C ALA A 33 -50.86 -10.81 -7.91
N SER A 34 -51.05 -9.62 -8.49
CA SER A 34 -49.95 -8.87 -9.09
C SER A 34 -50.03 -7.38 -8.80
N VAL A 35 -48.87 -6.80 -8.44
CA VAL A 35 -48.69 -5.35 -8.32
C VAL A 35 -47.61 -4.94 -9.33
N ARG A 36 -47.93 -3.96 -10.18
CA ARG A 36 -47.03 -3.44 -11.20
C ARG A 36 -46.88 -1.93 -11.09
N VAL A 37 -45.64 -1.46 -11.09
CA VAL A 37 -45.28 -0.03 -11.08
C VAL A 37 -44.37 0.22 -12.26
N GLU A 38 -44.87 0.89 -13.30
CA GLU A 38 -44.21 0.91 -14.61
C GLU A 38 -44.13 2.31 -15.23
N ASN A 39 -43.24 2.46 -16.22
CA ASN A 39 -43.19 3.63 -17.12
C ASN A 39 -43.13 4.99 -16.38
N GLY A 40 -42.24 5.10 -15.39
CA GLY A 40 -42.04 6.31 -14.61
C GLY A 40 -42.98 6.50 -13.42
N ALA A 41 -43.94 5.61 -13.21
CA ALA A 41 -44.84 5.68 -12.05
C ALA A 41 -44.08 5.51 -10.72
N LYS A 42 -44.64 6.09 -9.64
CA LYS A 42 -44.08 5.99 -8.28
C LYS A 42 -45.08 5.44 -7.27
N LEU A 43 -44.66 4.45 -6.48
CA LEU A 43 -45.39 3.96 -5.29
C LEU A 43 -44.61 4.31 -4.03
N VAL A 44 -45.27 4.90 -3.04
CA VAL A 44 -44.70 5.20 -1.72
C VAL A 44 -45.57 4.55 -0.64
N ALA A 45 -44.98 3.64 0.13
CA ALA A 45 -45.61 2.97 1.26
C ALA A 45 -44.89 3.35 2.56
N ILE A 46 -45.36 4.40 3.23
CA ILE A 46 -44.61 5.14 4.28
C ILE A 46 -44.24 4.28 5.49
N GLN A 47 -45.15 3.44 5.98
CA GLN A 47 -44.91 2.55 7.13
C GLN A 47 -44.29 1.23 6.68
N GLY A 48 -44.68 0.75 5.49
CA GLY A 48 -44.16 -0.50 4.96
C GLY A 48 -45.05 -1.20 3.96
N MET A 49 -44.62 -2.40 3.59
CA MET A 49 -45.35 -3.30 2.70
C MET A 49 -45.36 -4.73 3.23
N ARG A 50 -46.53 -5.37 3.15
CA ARG A 50 -46.71 -6.78 3.49
C ARG A 50 -47.25 -7.52 2.27
N VAL A 51 -46.55 -8.56 1.84
CA VAL A 51 -46.92 -9.40 0.70
C VAL A 51 -46.92 -10.86 1.15
N GLY A 52 -48.05 -11.53 1.02
CA GLY A 52 -48.17 -12.95 1.35
C GLY A 52 -49.32 -13.61 0.61
N GLY A 53 -49.39 -14.93 0.73
CA GLY A 53 -50.36 -15.74 -0.01
C GLY A 53 -49.73 -16.52 -1.16
N ARG A 54 -50.56 -17.23 -1.93
CA ARG A 54 -50.10 -18.06 -3.06
C ARG A 54 -49.93 -17.19 -4.31
N ASP A 55 -48.87 -17.40 -5.08
CA ASP A 55 -48.66 -16.77 -6.40
C ASP A 55 -48.83 -15.23 -6.46
N VAL A 56 -48.11 -14.50 -5.59
CA VAL A 56 -48.05 -13.02 -5.65
C VAL A 56 -46.78 -12.57 -6.38
N SER A 57 -46.96 -11.79 -7.45
CA SER A 57 -45.85 -11.14 -8.17
C SER A 57 -45.85 -9.65 -7.91
N PHE A 58 -44.66 -9.09 -7.75
CA PHE A 58 -44.45 -7.65 -7.62
C PHE A 58 -43.41 -7.22 -8.65
N ALA A 59 -43.81 -6.37 -9.59
CA ALA A 59 -42.94 -5.91 -10.65
C ALA A 59 -42.79 -4.38 -10.62
N VAL A 60 -41.55 -3.92 -10.71
CA VAL A 60 -41.22 -2.51 -10.94
C VAL A 60 -40.47 -2.43 -12.26
N ASP A 61 -41.05 -1.81 -13.28
CA ASP A 61 -40.45 -1.77 -14.61
C ASP A 61 -40.30 -0.35 -15.13
N ARG A 62 -39.09 0.22 -15.02
CA ARG A 62 -38.83 1.65 -15.27
C ARG A 62 -39.67 2.59 -14.40
N GLY A 63 -40.23 2.08 -13.30
CA GLY A 63 -40.92 2.83 -12.24
C GLY A 63 -40.05 2.91 -10.99
N SER A 64 -40.59 3.48 -9.91
CA SER A 64 -39.91 3.50 -8.61
C SER A 64 -40.84 3.16 -7.45
N VAL A 65 -40.31 2.41 -6.49
CA VAL A 65 -40.99 2.06 -5.24
C VAL A 65 -40.17 2.58 -4.07
N GLU A 66 -40.85 3.18 -3.11
CA GLU A 66 -40.27 3.62 -1.85
C GLU A 66 -41.06 2.99 -0.70
N THR A 67 -40.40 2.23 0.16
CA THR A 67 -41.04 1.56 1.29
C THR A 67 -40.40 1.99 2.60
N GLY A 68 -41.23 2.24 3.60
CA GLY A 68 -40.81 2.33 4.99
C GLY A 68 -40.15 1.02 5.48
N PRO A 69 -39.71 1.00 6.73
CA PRO A 69 -38.80 -0.04 7.20
C PRO A 69 -39.48 -1.38 7.49
N VAL A 70 -40.82 -1.44 7.52
CA VAL A 70 -41.55 -2.70 7.71
C VAL A 70 -41.77 -3.34 6.35
N PHE A 71 -41.02 -4.40 6.06
CA PHE A 71 -41.24 -5.20 4.86
C PHE A 71 -41.32 -6.68 5.21
N LEU A 72 -42.49 -7.27 4.98
CA LEU A 72 -42.71 -8.69 5.24
C LEU A 72 -43.16 -9.36 3.96
N VAL A 73 -42.35 -10.29 3.48
CA VAL A 73 -42.62 -11.08 2.28
C VAL A 73 -42.58 -12.55 2.67
N ASP A 74 -43.62 -13.28 2.30
CA ASP A 74 -43.65 -14.73 2.41
C ASP A 74 -42.66 -15.36 1.41
N THR A 75 -42.03 -16.49 1.75
CA THR A 75 -40.80 -16.99 1.09
C THR A 75 -40.98 -17.46 -0.36
N GLN A 76 -42.18 -17.39 -0.94
CA GLN A 76 -42.49 -17.82 -2.31
C GLN A 76 -42.75 -16.69 -3.31
N GLN A 77 -42.62 -15.42 -2.91
CA GLN A 77 -42.93 -14.30 -3.83
C GLN A 77 -41.73 -13.92 -4.69
N ILE A 78 -42.01 -13.59 -5.96
CA ILE A 78 -41.02 -13.08 -6.92
C ILE A 78 -41.17 -11.57 -7.03
N PHE A 79 -40.05 -10.88 -6.87
CA PHE A 79 -39.91 -9.45 -7.08
C PHE A 79 -38.99 -9.18 -8.27
N SER A 80 -39.56 -8.67 -9.36
CA SER A 80 -38.82 -8.35 -10.57
C SER A 80 -38.66 -6.83 -10.69
N ILE A 81 -37.43 -6.34 -10.81
CA ILE A 81 -37.14 -4.89 -10.78
C ILE A 81 -36.26 -4.44 -11.96
N SER A 82 -36.62 -3.33 -12.59
CA SER A 82 -35.80 -2.64 -13.59
C SER A 82 -35.73 -1.15 -13.27
N ASP A 83 -34.52 -0.60 -13.30
CA ASP A 83 -34.28 0.81 -12.96
C ASP A 83 -35.10 1.78 -13.84
N PRO A 84 -35.49 2.94 -13.29
CA PRO A 84 -35.97 4.05 -14.11
C PRO A 84 -34.94 4.43 -15.17
N VAL A 85 -35.42 4.99 -16.28
CA VAL A 85 -34.53 5.53 -17.30
C VAL A 85 -33.66 6.62 -16.69
N ALA A 86 -32.34 6.45 -16.77
CA ALA A 86 -31.39 7.45 -16.29
C ALA A 86 -31.55 8.75 -17.08
N THR A 87 -31.55 9.88 -16.37
CA THR A 87 -31.55 11.21 -16.99
C THR A 87 -30.13 11.58 -17.42
N VAL A 88 -30.00 12.40 -18.47
CA VAL A 88 -28.71 12.92 -18.95
C VAL A 88 -27.93 13.55 -17.79
N GLY A 89 -26.67 13.12 -17.61
CA GLY A 89 -25.78 13.61 -16.55
C GLY A 89 -25.83 12.83 -15.24
N GLN A 90 -26.74 11.87 -15.06
CA GLN A 90 -26.72 10.99 -13.90
C GLN A 90 -25.60 9.95 -13.99
N THR A 91 -24.94 9.69 -12.86
CA THR A 91 -23.88 8.69 -12.72
C THR A 91 -24.40 7.45 -12.02
N SER A 92 -23.55 6.43 -11.84
CA SER A 92 -23.92 5.26 -11.04
C SER A 92 -24.29 5.59 -9.59
N LEU A 93 -23.76 6.69 -9.06
CA LEU A 93 -24.07 7.17 -7.71
C LEU A 93 -25.40 7.94 -7.63
N THR A 94 -25.79 8.64 -8.70
CA THR A 94 -26.91 9.60 -8.64
C THR A 94 -28.16 9.16 -9.38
N ARG A 95 -28.08 8.12 -10.24
CA ARG A 95 -29.26 7.58 -10.92
C ARG A 95 -30.20 6.89 -9.91
N PRO A 96 -31.53 7.03 -10.06
CA PRO A 96 -32.49 6.48 -9.11
C PRO A 96 -32.48 4.95 -9.09
N ALA A 97 -32.88 4.34 -7.98
CA ALA A 97 -33.07 2.90 -7.87
C ALA A 97 -34.54 2.53 -8.12
N ALA A 98 -34.77 1.36 -8.75
CA ALA A 98 -36.11 0.79 -8.90
C ALA A 98 -36.82 0.65 -7.54
N TRP A 99 -36.08 0.28 -6.49
CA TRP A 99 -36.62 0.16 -5.15
C TRP A 99 -35.73 0.85 -4.12
N THR A 100 -36.34 1.69 -3.27
CA THR A 100 -35.70 2.34 -2.13
C THR A 100 -36.40 1.95 -0.83
N VAL A 101 -35.66 1.45 0.15
CA VAL A 101 -36.09 1.24 1.53
C VAL A 101 -35.65 2.45 2.35
N THR A 102 -36.59 3.11 3.01
CA THR A 102 -36.34 4.31 3.82
C THR A 102 -36.82 4.15 5.25
N THR A 103 -36.28 4.95 6.16
CA THR A 103 -36.87 5.13 7.50
C THR A 103 -38.13 5.96 7.41
N ALA A 104 -39.16 5.57 8.18
CA ALA A 104 -40.37 6.37 8.29
C ALA A 104 -40.02 7.76 8.88
N PRO A 105 -40.45 8.87 8.26
CA PRO A 105 -40.21 10.21 8.80
C PRO A 105 -40.81 10.36 10.21
N GLY A 106 -40.03 10.90 11.16
CA GLY A 106 -40.56 11.40 12.43
C GLY A 106 -40.62 10.42 13.62
N ARG A 107 -39.90 9.28 13.60
CA ARG A 107 -39.73 8.43 14.79
C ARG A 107 -38.25 8.14 15.10
N PRO A 108 -37.57 9.02 15.87
CA PRO A 108 -36.26 8.71 16.44
C PRO A 108 -36.38 7.49 17.37
N GLY A 109 -35.48 6.51 17.24
CA GLY A 109 -35.34 5.41 18.20
C GLY A 109 -36.14 4.13 17.91
N TYR A 110 -36.80 4.02 16.75
CA TYR A 110 -37.21 2.70 16.27
C TYR A 110 -35.96 2.00 15.70
N THR A 111 -35.61 0.82 16.20
CA THR A 111 -34.72 -0.14 15.50
C THR A 111 -35.61 -1.09 14.70
N PRO A 112 -36.03 -0.75 13.47
CA PRO A 112 -36.66 -1.75 12.63
C PRO A 112 -35.53 -2.55 11.96
N ASP A 113 -35.38 -3.80 12.36
CA ASP A 113 -34.67 -4.78 11.54
C ASP A 113 -35.54 -5.03 10.31
N PHE A 114 -35.19 -4.43 9.17
CA PHE A 114 -35.75 -4.87 7.89
C PHE A 114 -35.17 -6.25 7.61
N VAL A 115 -36.01 -7.26 7.41
CA VAL A 115 -35.54 -8.60 7.03
C VAL A 115 -36.28 -9.01 5.78
N TYR A 116 -35.58 -9.04 4.65
CA TYR A 116 -36.11 -9.64 3.44
C TYR A 116 -35.62 -11.08 3.29
N ARG A 117 -36.57 -11.95 2.95
CA ARG A 117 -36.36 -13.35 2.56
C ARG A 117 -37.27 -13.66 1.38
N GLY A 118 -36.71 -13.75 0.19
CA GLY A 118 -37.49 -14.07 -1.01
C GLY A 118 -36.63 -14.10 -2.27
N HIS A 119 -37.29 -14.07 -3.43
CA HIS A 119 -36.66 -14.04 -4.74
C HIS A 119 -36.70 -12.62 -5.31
N PHE A 120 -35.52 -12.02 -5.51
CA PHE A 120 -35.35 -10.80 -6.31
C PHE A 120 -34.70 -11.12 -7.65
N GLU A 121 -35.22 -10.56 -8.74
CA GLU A 121 -34.66 -10.71 -10.08
C GLU A 121 -34.75 -9.41 -10.87
N ASP A 122 -34.02 -9.34 -11.98
CA ASP A 122 -34.16 -8.24 -12.91
C ASP A 122 -35.51 -8.30 -13.63
N GLY A 123 -36.10 -7.13 -13.86
CA GLY A 123 -37.32 -6.97 -14.63
C GLY A 123 -37.06 -7.00 -16.13
N PRO A 124 -38.14 -6.93 -16.93
CA PRO A 124 -38.08 -7.10 -18.39
C PRO A 124 -37.33 -5.97 -19.10
N SER A 125 -37.23 -4.77 -18.50
CA SER A 125 -36.47 -3.65 -19.10
C SER A 125 -34.99 -3.63 -18.74
N GLY A 126 -34.49 -4.65 -18.03
CA GLY A 126 -33.08 -4.80 -17.69
C GLY A 126 -32.78 -4.65 -16.19
N PRO A 127 -31.53 -4.32 -15.82
CA PRO A 127 -31.07 -4.37 -14.43
C PRO A 127 -31.88 -3.46 -13.49
N GLY A 128 -32.21 -3.99 -12.30
CA GLY A 128 -32.85 -3.21 -11.23
C GLY A 128 -31.93 -2.96 -10.04
N SER A 129 -31.96 -1.76 -9.49
CA SER A 129 -31.25 -1.38 -8.28
C SER A 129 -32.13 -1.37 -7.04
N VAL A 130 -31.50 -1.67 -5.91
CA VAL A 130 -32.07 -1.55 -4.57
C VAL A 130 -31.22 -0.57 -3.76
N ALA A 131 -31.88 0.39 -3.11
CA ALA A 131 -31.26 1.37 -2.23
C ALA A 131 -31.83 1.28 -0.81
N PHE A 132 -30.97 1.41 0.18
CA PHE A 132 -31.31 1.53 1.59
C PHE A 132 -30.87 2.93 2.02
N ALA A 133 -31.82 3.84 2.17
CA ALA A 133 -31.55 5.26 2.31
C ALA A 133 -32.20 5.86 3.56
N GLY A 134 -31.52 6.79 4.24
CA GLY A 134 -32.07 7.50 5.38
C GLY A 134 -31.10 7.55 6.55
N SER A 135 -31.57 7.24 7.76
CA SER A 135 -30.72 7.35 8.95
C SER A 135 -31.09 6.37 10.05
N GLY A 136 -30.09 5.72 10.64
CA GLY A 136 -30.24 5.00 11.91
C GLY A 136 -31.09 3.74 11.87
N PHE A 137 -31.04 2.95 10.79
CA PHE A 137 -31.74 1.66 10.72
C PHE A 137 -30.82 0.53 10.22
N ARG A 138 -31.20 -0.70 10.57
CA ARG A 138 -30.49 -1.93 10.17
C ARG A 138 -31.38 -2.75 9.24
N ALA A 139 -30.76 -3.35 8.23
CA ALA A 139 -31.42 -4.22 7.27
C ALA A 139 -30.61 -5.49 7.09
N VAL A 140 -31.29 -6.62 7.01
CA VAL A 140 -30.74 -7.92 6.60
C VAL A 140 -31.40 -8.30 5.29
N PHE A 141 -30.58 -8.54 4.29
CA PHE A 141 -31.04 -8.85 2.94
C PHE A 141 -30.52 -10.22 2.53
N SER A 142 -31.45 -11.16 2.34
CA SER A 142 -31.15 -12.58 2.19
C SER A 142 -32.18 -13.27 1.29
N GLY A 143 -31.85 -14.48 0.82
CA GLY A 143 -32.68 -15.25 -0.11
C GLY A 143 -32.00 -15.39 -1.48
N GLN A 144 -32.80 -15.56 -2.53
CA GLN A 144 -32.30 -15.67 -3.90
C GLN A 144 -32.27 -14.27 -4.53
N LEU A 145 -31.09 -13.65 -4.52
CA LEU A 145 -30.90 -12.26 -4.93
C LEU A 145 -30.22 -12.18 -6.31
N ASN A 146 -31.04 -12.35 -7.36
CA ASN A 146 -30.62 -12.50 -8.76
C ASN A 146 -30.69 -11.21 -9.60
N TYR A 147 -30.94 -10.04 -9.00
CA TYR A 147 -30.87 -8.76 -9.73
C TYR A 147 -29.43 -8.33 -9.97
N THR A 148 -29.18 -7.72 -11.13
CA THR A 148 -27.82 -7.35 -11.56
C THR A 148 -27.55 -5.85 -11.50
N GLY A 149 -28.53 -5.03 -11.10
CA GLY A 149 -28.31 -3.61 -10.85
C GLY A 149 -27.47 -3.36 -9.60
N ARG A 150 -27.51 -2.13 -9.09
CA ARG A 150 -26.73 -1.68 -7.92
C ARG A 150 -27.42 -2.02 -6.60
N THR A 151 -26.62 -2.30 -5.58
CA THR A 151 -27.01 -2.31 -4.17
C THR A 151 -26.41 -1.09 -3.47
N ILE A 152 -27.26 -0.21 -2.96
CA ILE A 152 -26.86 1.10 -2.43
C ILE A 152 -27.22 1.19 -0.96
N VAL A 153 -26.28 1.62 -0.13
CA VAL A 153 -26.51 2.00 1.28
C VAL A 153 -26.13 3.46 1.43
N ASP A 154 -27.11 4.31 1.74
CA ASP A 154 -26.95 5.75 1.73
C ASP A 154 -27.50 6.38 3.03
N GLY A 155 -26.59 6.86 3.86
CA GLY A 155 -26.94 7.71 4.98
C GLY A 155 -26.48 7.23 6.35
N SER A 156 -26.36 8.19 7.27
CA SER A 156 -25.68 8.01 8.55
C SER A 156 -26.37 6.97 9.44
N GLY A 157 -25.62 5.94 9.81
CA GLY A 157 -26.11 4.87 10.70
C GLY A 157 -27.10 3.92 10.02
N VAL A 158 -27.22 3.96 8.68
CA VAL A 158 -27.84 2.88 7.91
C VAL A 158 -26.84 1.74 7.81
N ALA A 159 -27.24 0.52 8.19
CA ALA A 159 -26.42 -0.68 8.02
C ALA A 159 -27.19 -1.76 7.27
N LEU A 160 -26.63 -2.26 6.17
CA LEU A 160 -27.16 -3.38 5.40
C LEU A 160 -26.25 -4.59 5.57
N GLU A 161 -26.78 -5.68 6.10
CA GLU A 161 -26.13 -6.97 6.14
C GLU A 161 -26.63 -7.84 4.96
N ILE A 162 -25.69 -8.30 4.12
CA ILE A 162 -25.97 -9.27 3.06
C ILE A 162 -25.36 -10.61 3.47
N ARG A 163 -26.23 -11.63 3.62
CA ARG A 163 -25.84 -12.98 4.00
C ARG A 163 -25.81 -13.89 2.78
N GLY A 164 -24.65 -13.96 2.13
CA GLY A 164 -24.39 -14.80 0.97
C GLY A 164 -24.36 -14.06 -0.38
N PRO A 165 -24.04 -14.79 -1.46
CA PRO A 165 -23.83 -14.19 -2.78
C PRO A 165 -25.08 -13.48 -3.32
N ILE A 166 -24.88 -12.32 -3.92
CA ILE A 166 -25.88 -11.56 -4.66
C ILE A 166 -25.35 -11.18 -6.04
N ALA A 167 -26.24 -11.15 -7.04
CA ALA A 167 -25.89 -10.92 -8.45
C ALA A 167 -25.59 -9.44 -8.80
N SER A 168 -25.78 -8.52 -7.85
CA SER A 168 -25.58 -7.08 -8.04
C SER A 168 -24.22 -6.77 -8.64
N ARG A 169 -24.16 -5.88 -9.64
CA ARG A 169 -22.90 -5.51 -10.31
C ARG A 169 -22.13 -4.39 -9.60
N GLU A 170 -22.78 -3.64 -8.73
CA GLU A 170 -22.13 -2.51 -8.06
C GLU A 170 -22.68 -2.37 -6.64
N PHE A 171 -21.76 -2.42 -5.68
CA PHE A 171 -22.05 -2.21 -4.26
C PHE A 171 -21.59 -0.82 -3.88
N ILE A 172 -22.48 -0.04 -3.30
CA ILE A 172 -22.25 1.38 -3.06
C ILE A 172 -22.59 1.69 -1.59
N ALA A 173 -21.64 2.25 -0.85
CA ALA A 173 -21.88 2.78 0.49
C ALA A 173 -21.52 4.28 0.54
N LEU A 174 -22.47 5.11 0.96
CA LEU A 174 -22.36 6.58 0.91
C LEU A 174 -22.87 7.22 2.21
N ASN A 175 -22.43 8.44 2.47
CA ASN A 175 -22.97 9.36 3.48
C ASN A 175 -23.09 8.73 4.89
N GLY A 176 -22.12 7.90 5.29
CA GLY A 176 -22.13 7.20 6.58
C GLY A 176 -22.88 5.87 6.60
N GLY A 177 -23.34 5.39 5.44
CA GLY A 177 -23.95 4.08 5.26
C GLY A 177 -22.91 2.96 5.36
N THR A 178 -23.31 1.84 5.94
CA THR A 178 -22.47 0.64 6.10
C THR A 178 -23.08 -0.53 5.34
N LEU A 179 -22.28 -1.18 4.50
CA LEU A 179 -22.60 -2.45 3.88
C LEU A 179 -21.73 -3.55 4.50
N ASP A 180 -22.34 -4.45 5.26
CA ASP A 180 -21.70 -5.63 5.82
C ASP A 180 -21.93 -6.82 4.88
N LEU A 181 -20.85 -7.29 4.26
CA LEU A 181 -20.83 -8.49 3.43
C LEU A 181 -20.37 -9.65 4.28
N THR A 182 -21.27 -10.61 4.53
CA THR A 182 -21.02 -11.70 5.48
C THR A 182 -21.22 -13.04 4.80
N ALA A 183 -20.26 -13.92 5.00
CA ALA A 183 -20.37 -15.29 4.55
C ALA A 183 -21.36 -16.09 5.42
N PRO A 184 -22.26 -16.89 4.83
CA PRO A 184 -23.10 -17.81 5.60
C PRO A 184 -22.29 -18.91 6.30
N LEU A 185 -21.11 -19.24 5.76
CA LEU A 185 -20.10 -20.14 6.32
C LEU A 185 -18.70 -19.58 6.02
N SER A 186 -17.75 -19.73 6.93
CA SER A 186 -16.36 -19.28 6.70
C SER A 186 -15.80 -19.87 5.39
N GLY A 187 -15.19 -19.02 4.55
CA GLY A 187 -14.66 -19.41 3.24
C GLY A 187 -15.71 -19.50 2.14
N THR A 188 -16.91 -18.93 2.33
CA THR A 188 -17.90 -18.89 1.24
C THR A 188 -17.34 -18.10 0.05
N LEU A 189 -17.29 -18.77 -1.10
CA LEU A 189 -16.84 -18.19 -2.37
C LEU A 189 -17.90 -17.24 -2.93
N TRP A 190 -17.44 -16.06 -3.34
CA TRP A 190 -18.24 -15.07 -4.02
C TRP A 190 -17.51 -14.54 -5.25
N ASP A 191 -17.91 -15.04 -6.42
CA ASP A 191 -17.44 -14.50 -7.69
C ASP A 191 -18.05 -13.14 -7.96
N VAL A 192 -17.18 -12.14 -8.05
CA VAL A 192 -17.46 -10.73 -8.25
C VAL A 192 -16.64 -10.17 -9.42
N SER A 193 -16.21 -11.02 -10.36
CA SER A 193 -15.27 -10.69 -11.44
C SER A 193 -15.68 -9.53 -12.34
N SER A 194 -16.99 -9.29 -12.46
CA SER A 194 -17.56 -8.19 -13.25
C SER A 194 -18.13 -7.05 -12.39
N ARG A 195 -17.71 -6.96 -11.12
CA ARG A 195 -18.35 -6.10 -10.12
C ARG A 195 -17.42 -5.05 -9.52
N SER A 196 -18.02 -3.97 -9.05
CA SER A 196 -17.34 -2.85 -8.38
C SER A 196 -17.89 -2.65 -6.97
N PHE A 197 -17.01 -2.42 -6.01
CA PHE A 197 -17.36 -1.99 -4.66
C PHE A 197 -16.92 -0.54 -4.51
N ARG A 198 -17.83 0.34 -4.12
CA ARG A 198 -17.58 1.78 -4.10
C ARG A 198 -18.00 2.41 -2.79
N THR A 199 -17.10 3.20 -2.23
CA THR A 199 -17.34 4.05 -1.06
C THR A 199 -17.12 5.51 -1.37
N ASP A 200 -17.78 6.40 -0.64
CA ASP A 200 -17.35 7.79 -0.50
C ASP A 200 -16.43 7.98 0.71
N ALA A 201 -16.28 9.20 1.20
CA ALA A 201 -15.39 9.49 2.34
C ALA A 201 -15.89 8.97 3.69
N THR A 202 -17.17 8.59 3.79
CA THR A 202 -17.84 8.25 5.06
C THR A 202 -18.57 6.92 5.02
N GLY A 203 -18.92 6.43 3.83
CA GLY A 203 -19.52 5.11 3.63
C GLY A 203 -18.49 4.01 3.83
N VAL A 204 -18.94 2.86 4.34
CA VAL A 204 -18.10 1.72 4.68
C VAL A 204 -18.64 0.45 4.05
N ILE A 205 -17.75 -0.37 3.46
CA ILE A 205 -18.03 -1.75 3.07
C ILE A 205 -17.14 -2.66 3.91
N ARG A 206 -17.76 -3.53 4.72
CA ARG A 206 -17.08 -4.53 5.53
C ARG A 206 -17.12 -5.89 4.87
N TYR A 207 -16.01 -6.61 4.97
CA TYR A 207 -15.88 -7.98 4.50
C TYR A 207 -15.67 -8.92 5.68
N ASP A 208 -16.47 -9.99 5.77
CA ASP A 208 -16.46 -10.89 6.92
C ASP A 208 -16.58 -12.36 6.52
N GLY A 209 -15.50 -13.14 6.71
CA GLY A 209 -15.48 -14.59 6.56
C GLY A 209 -15.61 -15.13 5.13
N LEU A 210 -15.41 -14.27 4.11
CA LEU A 210 -15.69 -14.56 2.70
C LEU A 210 -14.43 -14.64 1.84
N GLN A 211 -14.55 -15.34 0.72
CA GLN A 211 -13.57 -15.36 -0.38
C GLN A 211 -14.17 -14.61 -1.59
N LEU A 212 -13.54 -13.52 -2.01
CA LEU A 212 -13.95 -12.76 -3.21
C LEU A 212 -13.09 -13.16 -4.40
N ILE A 213 -13.73 -13.38 -5.54
CA ILE A 213 -13.04 -13.66 -6.80
C ILE A 213 -13.29 -12.53 -7.80
N GLY A 214 -12.23 -11.84 -8.20
CA GLY A 214 -12.22 -10.77 -9.19
C GLY A 214 -12.80 -9.44 -8.68
N GLY A 215 -13.13 -8.52 -9.60
CA GLY A 215 -13.75 -7.23 -9.26
C GLY A 215 -12.77 -6.16 -8.80
N THR A 216 -13.31 -4.99 -8.44
CA THR A 216 -12.50 -3.82 -8.05
C THR A 216 -13.07 -3.10 -6.83
N LEU A 217 -12.20 -2.79 -5.87
CA LEU A 217 -12.51 -1.98 -4.69
C LEU A 217 -12.14 -0.52 -4.95
N ARG A 218 -13.07 0.41 -4.68
CA ARG A 218 -12.95 1.84 -4.99
C ARG A 218 -13.41 2.71 -3.83
N GLY A 219 -12.62 3.72 -3.50
CA GLY A 219 -12.92 4.65 -2.41
C GLY A 219 -12.26 4.22 -1.10
N ILE A 220 -12.52 4.96 -0.03
CA ILE A 220 -11.65 4.92 1.17
C ILE A 220 -12.22 4.14 2.36
N GLY A 221 -13.41 3.55 2.23
CA GLY A 221 -14.13 2.89 3.32
C GLY A 221 -14.16 1.37 3.23
N HIS A 222 -13.07 0.70 2.84
CA HIS A 222 -13.04 -0.77 2.83
C HIS A 222 -12.36 -1.32 4.08
N GLU A 223 -12.99 -2.28 4.76
CA GLU A 223 -12.39 -2.86 5.97
C GLU A 223 -12.74 -4.34 6.23
N VAL A 224 -11.84 -5.01 6.97
CA VAL A 224 -12.04 -6.36 7.51
C VAL A 224 -12.02 -6.25 9.02
N ALA A 225 -13.17 -6.46 9.66
CA ALA A 225 -13.36 -6.16 11.09
C ALA A 225 -13.44 -7.39 12.00
N HIS A 226 -14.04 -8.50 11.57
CA HIS A 226 -14.38 -9.62 12.48
C HIS A 226 -13.62 -10.92 12.16
N GLN A 227 -13.83 -11.52 10.98
CA GLN A 227 -13.14 -12.73 10.54
C GLN A 227 -12.17 -12.45 9.40
N ALA A 228 -11.24 -13.39 9.18
CA ALA A 228 -10.31 -13.32 8.07
C ALA A 228 -11.03 -13.46 6.72
N VAL A 229 -10.45 -12.89 5.67
CA VAL A 229 -11.01 -12.91 4.31
C VAL A 229 -9.92 -13.18 3.28
N SER A 230 -10.31 -13.70 2.12
CA SER A 230 -9.42 -13.83 0.97
C SER A 230 -9.96 -13.11 -0.26
N PHE A 231 -9.04 -12.56 -1.04
CA PHE A 231 -9.31 -11.90 -2.32
C PHE A 231 -8.46 -12.57 -3.39
N ASP A 232 -9.07 -13.01 -4.48
CA ASP A 232 -8.38 -13.65 -5.59
C ASP A 232 -8.76 -12.95 -6.89
N GLY A 233 -7.84 -12.23 -7.52
CA GLY A 233 -8.15 -11.42 -8.71
C GLY A 233 -8.86 -10.09 -8.41
N THR A 234 -9.23 -9.81 -7.15
CA THR A 234 -9.82 -8.52 -6.78
C THR A 234 -8.76 -7.44 -6.73
N SER A 235 -8.92 -6.31 -7.41
CA SER A 235 -7.91 -5.23 -7.37
C SER A 235 -8.36 -4.04 -6.52
N LEU A 236 -7.41 -3.36 -5.86
CA LEU A 236 -7.64 -2.12 -5.13
C LEU A 236 -7.31 -0.92 -6.04
N ALA A 237 -8.32 -0.11 -6.37
CA ALA A 237 -8.14 1.00 -7.30
C ALA A 237 -7.32 2.16 -6.71
N ALA A 238 -6.81 3.01 -7.59
CA ALA A 238 -6.15 4.26 -7.20
C ALA A 238 -7.03 5.13 -6.28
N ASN A 239 -6.38 5.84 -5.35
CA ASN A 239 -7.03 6.68 -4.33
C ASN A 239 -8.02 5.93 -3.42
N SER A 240 -7.94 4.61 -3.39
CA SER A 240 -8.75 3.78 -2.49
C SER A 240 -7.98 3.47 -1.22
N ARG A 241 -8.70 3.15 -0.15
CA ARG A 241 -8.12 2.72 1.11
C ARG A 241 -8.81 1.46 1.60
N PHE A 242 -7.99 0.50 2.02
CA PHE A 242 -8.41 -0.74 2.64
C PHE A 242 -7.72 -0.88 4.00
N THR A 243 -8.49 -1.16 5.06
CA THR A 243 -7.95 -1.36 6.41
C THR A 243 -8.24 -2.80 6.88
N ALA A 244 -7.20 -3.57 7.11
CA ALA A 244 -7.32 -4.95 7.58
C ALA A 244 -7.05 -5.04 9.09
N HIS A 245 -8.11 -5.16 9.90
CA HIS A 245 -8.00 -5.41 11.35
C HIS A 245 -7.88 -6.90 11.69
N ARG A 246 -7.98 -7.77 10.68
CA ARG A 246 -7.92 -9.23 10.77
C ARG A 246 -7.10 -9.77 9.60
N GLY A 247 -6.83 -11.06 9.63
CA GLY A 247 -6.06 -11.74 8.59
C GLY A 247 -6.63 -11.52 7.19
N VAL A 248 -5.79 -11.16 6.23
CA VAL A 248 -6.18 -11.04 4.82
C VAL A 248 -5.21 -11.84 3.96
N ALA A 249 -5.75 -12.65 3.05
CA ALA A 249 -5.00 -13.23 1.96
C ALA A 249 -5.40 -12.55 0.65
N TRP A 250 -4.43 -12.20 -0.18
CA TRP A 250 -4.67 -11.55 -1.47
C TRP A 250 -3.84 -12.22 -2.55
N SER A 251 -4.49 -12.71 -3.60
CA SER A 251 -3.85 -13.33 -4.74
C SER A 251 -4.21 -12.69 -6.08
N ASN A 252 -3.31 -12.80 -7.06
CA ASN A 252 -3.56 -12.47 -8.47
C ASN A 252 -4.08 -11.04 -8.71
N ALA A 253 -3.52 -10.05 -8.01
CA ALA A 253 -4.13 -8.72 -7.91
C ALA A 253 -3.16 -7.56 -8.13
N SER A 254 -3.73 -6.39 -8.42
CA SER A 254 -3.01 -5.11 -8.42
C SER A 254 -3.53 -4.20 -7.31
N LEU A 255 -2.60 -3.62 -6.54
CA LEU A 255 -2.89 -2.69 -5.47
C LEU A 255 -2.41 -1.28 -5.88
N SER A 256 -3.36 -0.40 -6.19
CA SER A 256 -3.11 1.00 -6.55
C SER A 256 -3.56 2.00 -5.49
N GLY A 257 -4.22 1.53 -4.44
CA GLY A 257 -4.59 2.32 -3.28
C GLY A 257 -3.70 2.04 -2.07
N MET A 258 -4.13 2.53 -0.91
CA MET A 258 -3.50 2.25 0.37
C MET A 258 -4.10 0.99 1.00
N LEU A 259 -3.27 0.01 1.35
CA LEU A 259 -3.61 -1.12 2.21
C LEU A 259 -2.91 -0.96 3.56
N ASP A 260 -3.69 -0.77 4.63
CA ASP A 260 -3.25 -0.67 6.02
C ASP A 260 -3.50 -2.02 6.72
N ALA A 261 -2.47 -2.88 6.76
CA ALA A 261 -2.54 -4.22 7.32
C ALA A 261 -2.10 -4.25 8.78
N ARG A 262 -3.07 -4.36 9.69
CA ARG A 262 -2.85 -4.34 11.16
C ARG A 262 -2.85 -5.74 11.79
N ALA A 263 -2.99 -6.76 10.97
CA ALA A 263 -2.98 -8.17 11.33
C ALA A 263 -2.25 -8.95 10.23
N GLY A 264 -2.28 -10.29 10.29
CA GLY A 264 -1.63 -11.16 9.32
C GLY A 264 -1.99 -10.82 7.87
N LEU A 265 -0.99 -10.67 6.99
CA LEU A 265 -1.20 -10.47 5.55
C LEU A 265 -0.48 -11.55 4.75
N THR A 266 -1.17 -12.15 3.79
CA THR A 266 -0.53 -13.01 2.78
C THR A 266 -0.77 -12.42 1.41
N LEU A 267 0.30 -12.21 0.63
CA LEU A 267 0.23 -11.81 -0.77
C LEU A 267 0.81 -12.92 -1.65
N ASP A 268 0.12 -13.24 -2.74
CA ASP A 268 0.55 -14.25 -3.73
C ASP A 268 0.28 -13.76 -5.16
N ASN A 269 1.33 -13.57 -5.97
CA ASN A 269 1.19 -12.99 -7.32
C ASN A 269 0.48 -11.62 -7.30
N VAL A 270 1.04 -10.67 -6.54
CA VAL A 270 0.47 -9.33 -6.33
C VAL A 270 1.44 -8.24 -6.77
N MET A 271 0.94 -7.28 -7.54
CA MET A 271 1.68 -6.06 -7.89
C MET A 271 1.22 -4.89 -7.01
N ILE A 272 2.13 -4.33 -6.20
CA ILE A 272 1.95 -3.01 -5.59
C ILE A 272 2.34 -1.99 -6.66
N THR A 273 1.35 -1.30 -7.23
CA THR A 273 1.61 -0.38 -8.35
C THR A 273 2.24 0.93 -7.86
N SER A 274 2.63 1.83 -8.77
CA SER A 274 3.22 3.13 -8.41
C SER A 274 2.31 4.08 -7.63
N GLY A 275 0.99 3.90 -7.69
CA GLY A 275 0.04 4.59 -6.80
C GLY A 275 -0.22 3.86 -5.48
N GLY A 276 0.26 2.61 -5.38
CA GLY A 276 0.02 1.72 -4.25
C GLY A 276 0.87 2.05 -3.04
N SER A 277 0.27 1.92 -1.86
CA SER A 277 0.99 1.99 -0.58
C SER A 277 0.54 0.82 0.29
N LEU A 278 1.48 -0.02 0.67
CA LEU A 278 1.26 -1.12 1.60
C LEU A 278 1.94 -0.79 2.92
N VAL A 279 1.15 -0.77 4.00
CA VAL A 279 1.65 -0.57 5.35
C VAL A 279 1.42 -1.82 6.18
N LEU A 280 2.51 -2.36 6.72
CA LEU A 280 2.52 -3.54 7.56
C LEU A 280 2.71 -3.13 9.02
N GLY A 281 1.74 -3.47 9.86
CA GLY A 281 1.82 -3.34 11.33
C GLY A 281 1.94 -4.67 12.07
N SER A 282 2.05 -5.79 11.35
CA SER A 282 2.10 -7.14 11.92
C SER A 282 2.86 -8.10 10.98
N GLY A 283 2.74 -9.41 11.19
CA GLY A 283 3.36 -10.43 10.36
C GLY A 283 2.76 -10.49 8.94
N ALA A 284 3.60 -10.66 7.94
CA ALA A 284 3.19 -10.83 6.55
C ALA A 284 4.06 -11.85 5.81
N THR A 285 3.49 -12.50 4.79
CA THR A 285 4.19 -13.44 3.90
C THR A 285 3.91 -13.07 2.45
N PHE A 286 4.96 -12.88 1.65
CA PHE A 286 4.85 -12.54 0.23
C PHE A 286 5.41 -13.66 -0.65
N ALA A 287 4.61 -14.08 -1.62
CA ALA A 287 5.01 -14.91 -2.74
C ALA A 287 4.70 -14.17 -4.04
N ASP A 288 5.68 -14.13 -4.94
CA ASP A 288 5.58 -13.59 -6.30
C ASP A 288 5.05 -12.15 -6.32
N VAL A 289 5.58 -11.33 -5.39
CA VAL A 289 5.21 -9.92 -5.24
C VAL A 289 6.18 -9.03 -6.01
N GLU A 290 5.64 -8.03 -6.70
CA GLU A 290 6.40 -6.92 -7.28
C GLU A 290 5.99 -5.61 -6.61
N ASN A 291 6.98 -4.86 -6.12
CA ASN A 291 6.78 -3.55 -5.51
C ASN A 291 7.20 -2.42 -6.47
N ASN A 292 6.23 -1.69 -6.98
CA ASN A 292 6.45 -0.46 -7.74
C ASN A 292 5.97 0.80 -6.99
N GLY A 293 5.44 0.64 -5.78
CA GLY A 293 4.89 1.70 -4.94
C GLY A 293 5.67 1.88 -3.64
N VAL A 294 4.95 2.03 -2.52
CA VAL A 294 5.54 2.13 -1.18
C VAL A 294 5.23 0.89 -0.37
N LEU A 295 6.26 0.30 0.23
CA LEU A 295 6.17 -0.75 1.23
C LEU A 295 6.73 -0.22 2.57
N ASP A 296 5.85 0.00 3.56
CA ASP A 296 6.19 0.53 4.90
C ASP A 296 6.02 -0.56 5.97
N LEU A 297 7.15 -1.07 6.48
CA LEU A 297 7.20 -1.99 7.61
C LEU A 297 7.36 -1.19 8.89
N ARG A 298 6.29 -1.14 9.70
CA ARG A 298 6.28 -0.44 10.99
C ARG A 298 6.95 -1.25 12.08
N THR A 299 7.31 -0.57 13.17
CA THR A 299 7.89 -1.21 14.36
C THR A 299 7.08 -2.45 14.79
N GLY A 300 7.77 -3.59 14.92
CA GLY A 300 7.18 -4.87 15.28
C GLY A 300 6.57 -5.66 14.11
N ALA A 301 6.55 -5.12 12.89
CA ALA A 301 6.15 -5.86 11.71
C ALA A 301 7.25 -6.85 11.29
N GLY A 302 6.84 -8.03 10.82
CA GLY A 302 7.73 -9.02 10.23
C GLY A 302 7.24 -9.37 8.83
N LEU A 303 8.12 -9.32 7.84
CA LEU A 303 7.82 -9.72 6.47
C LEU A 303 8.72 -10.89 6.08
N GLU A 304 8.12 -12.01 5.71
CA GLU A 304 8.80 -13.16 5.12
C GLU A 304 8.57 -13.21 3.61
N LEU A 305 9.65 -13.16 2.84
CA LEU A 305 9.62 -13.39 1.40
C LEU A 305 9.74 -14.89 1.11
N SER A 306 8.67 -15.52 0.65
CA SER A 306 8.68 -16.93 0.25
C SER A 306 9.22 -17.14 -1.17
N SER A 307 9.22 -16.10 -2.01
CA SER A 307 9.92 -16.07 -3.28
C SER A 307 10.61 -14.71 -3.48
N PRO A 308 11.59 -14.60 -4.41
CA PRO A 308 12.30 -13.33 -4.62
C PRO A 308 11.34 -12.18 -4.94
N MET A 309 11.55 -11.03 -4.29
CA MET A 309 10.78 -9.81 -4.53
C MET A 309 11.61 -8.78 -5.30
N VAL A 310 11.01 -8.14 -6.29
CA VAL A 310 11.61 -6.99 -6.99
C VAL A 310 10.94 -5.70 -6.52
N SER A 311 11.75 -4.70 -6.17
CA SER A 311 11.31 -3.32 -6.02
C SER A 311 11.78 -2.50 -7.23
N GLY A 312 10.84 -2.04 -8.05
CA GLY A 312 11.08 -1.36 -9.32
C GLY A 312 11.28 0.16 -9.21
N GLY A 313 11.47 0.83 -10.35
CA GLY A 313 11.90 2.23 -10.40
C GLY A 313 10.95 3.20 -9.68
N GLY A 314 11.49 4.05 -8.80
CA GLY A 314 10.73 5.02 -8.01
C GLY A 314 9.99 4.44 -6.80
N SER A 315 10.05 3.11 -6.60
CA SER A 315 9.45 2.47 -5.42
C SER A 315 10.28 2.70 -4.16
N GLN A 316 9.63 2.48 -3.01
CA GLN A 316 10.24 2.61 -1.70
C GLN A 316 9.98 1.37 -0.85
N VAL A 317 11.00 0.96 -0.10
CA VAL A 317 10.90 0.01 1.01
C VAL A 317 11.40 0.71 2.27
N LEU A 318 10.54 0.86 3.27
CA LEU A 318 10.85 1.51 4.53
C LEU A 318 10.78 0.46 5.63
N VAL A 319 11.88 0.24 6.33
CA VAL A 319 11.97 -0.75 7.42
C VAL A 319 12.25 -0.01 8.71
N SER A 320 11.23 0.12 9.55
CA SER A 320 11.33 0.82 10.83
C SER A 320 12.18 0.03 11.84
N GLN A 321 12.68 0.72 12.86
CA GLN A 321 13.33 0.07 13.99
C GLN A 321 12.39 -0.98 14.62
N GLY A 322 12.93 -2.18 14.87
CA GLY A 322 12.19 -3.32 15.40
C GLY A 322 11.30 -4.04 14.37
N ALA A 323 11.33 -3.63 13.10
CA ALA A 323 10.74 -4.40 12.01
C ALA A 323 11.78 -5.34 11.37
N ALA A 324 11.31 -6.42 10.74
CA ALA A 324 12.16 -7.41 10.08
C ALA A 324 11.65 -7.75 8.66
N LEU A 325 12.57 -7.88 7.70
CA LEU A 325 12.35 -8.39 6.36
C LEU A 325 13.32 -9.56 6.11
N GLU A 326 12.79 -10.75 5.93
CA GLU A 326 13.55 -12.01 5.92
C GLU A 326 13.14 -12.92 4.75
N GLY A 327 13.84 -14.04 4.58
CA GLY A 327 13.50 -15.07 3.59
C GLY A 327 14.27 -14.93 2.27
N ALA A 328 13.57 -15.08 1.16
CA ALA A 328 14.11 -15.02 -0.20
C ALA A 328 14.64 -13.61 -0.56
N ALA A 329 15.37 -13.51 -1.68
CA ALA A 329 16.09 -12.31 -2.04
C ALA A 329 15.19 -11.09 -2.33
N LEU A 330 15.64 -9.91 -1.90
CA LEU A 330 15.12 -8.60 -2.29
C LEU A 330 16.05 -7.97 -3.34
N THR A 331 15.51 -7.71 -4.53
CA THR A 331 16.24 -7.04 -5.61
C THR A 331 15.69 -5.63 -5.84
N MET A 332 16.55 -4.63 -5.76
CA MET A 332 16.21 -3.22 -5.93
C MET A 332 16.63 -2.76 -7.34
N ARG A 333 15.72 -2.19 -8.12
CA ARG A 333 15.96 -1.69 -9.49
C ARG A 333 15.40 -0.28 -9.64
N GLY A 334 16.24 0.73 -9.44
CA GLY A 334 15.77 2.12 -9.43
C GLY A 334 14.97 2.50 -8.16
N ALA A 335 15.08 1.70 -7.10
CA ALA A 335 14.25 1.79 -5.90
C ALA A 335 15.06 2.28 -4.68
N LEU A 336 14.37 2.86 -3.70
CA LEU A 336 14.94 3.30 -2.43
C LEU A 336 14.61 2.28 -1.32
N LEU A 337 15.62 1.82 -0.59
CA LEU A 337 15.48 1.13 0.70
C LEU A 337 15.99 2.03 1.82
N VAL A 338 15.15 2.31 2.82
CA VAL A 338 15.58 2.93 4.08
C VAL A 338 15.41 1.89 5.19
N ASN A 339 16.53 1.35 5.67
CA ASN A 339 16.55 0.31 6.68
C ASN A 339 17.05 0.83 8.03
N ASN A 340 16.15 0.94 9.00
CA ASN A 340 16.44 1.19 10.41
C ASN A 340 16.11 -0.02 11.31
N GLY A 341 15.69 -1.14 10.72
CA GLY A 341 15.37 -2.39 11.39
C GLY A 341 16.34 -3.50 10.97
N THR A 342 15.78 -4.65 10.58
CA THR A 342 16.54 -5.80 10.09
C THR A 342 16.06 -6.20 8.70
N VAL A 343 16.98 -6.31 7.75
CA VAL A 343 16.74 -6.89 6.42
C VAL A 343 17.69 -8.08 6.27
N SER A 344 17.31 -9.25 6.76
CA SER A 344 18.15 -10.46 6.70
C SER A 344 18.05 -11.20 5.36
N ALA A 345 16.99 -10.92 4.58
CA ALA A 345 16.88 -11.36 3.19
C ALA A 345 18.10 -10.89 2.37
N PRO A 346 18.65 -11.75 1.48
CA PRO A 346 19.72 -11.34 0.56
C PRO A 346 19.31 -10.11 -0.25
N LEU A 347 20.11 -9.03 -0.18
CA LEU A 347 19.84 -7.76 -0.83
C LEU A 347 20.71 -7.61 -2.08
N THR A 348 20.08 -7.29 -3.21
CA THR A 348 20.78 -6.95 -4.46
C THR A 348 20.40 -5.53 -4.90
N LEU A 349 21.39 -4.69 -5.17
CA LEU A 349 21.25 -3.32 -5.61
C LEU A 349 21.67 -3.19 -7.07
N ASP A 350 20.71 -3.03 -7.97
CA ASP A 350 20.94 -2.82 -9.40
C ASP A 350 20.92 -1.32 -9.75
N PHE A 351 21.07 -1.01 -11.04
CA PHE A 351 21.09 0.34 -11.58
C PHE A 351 19.98 1.26 -11.02
N GLY A 352 20.40 2.42 -10.50
CA GLY A 352 19.54 3.47 -9.94
C GLY A 352 18.96 3.16 -8.57
N SER A 353 19.31 2.03 -7.95
CA SER A 353 18.87 1.71 -6.59
C SER A 353 19.76 2.35 -5.53
N LEU A 354 19.15 2.73 -4.41
CA LEU A 354 19.83 3.24 -3.21
C LEU A 354 19.33 2.45 -2.00
N ALA A 355 20.24 1.85 -1.26
CA ALA A 355 19.95 1.33 0.08
C ALA A 355 20.69 2.17 1.12
N MET A 356 19.95 2.64 2.11
CA MET A 356 20.48 3.46 3.20
C MET A 356 19.89 3.10 4.57
N GLY A 357 20.41 3.73 5.63
CA GLY A 357 19.92 3.57 6.99
C GLY A 357 20.88 2.82 7.91
N GLY A 358 20.66 2.95 9.22
CA GLY A 358 21.54 2.38 10.27
C GLY A 358 21.18 0.96 10.73
N GLY A 359 20.34 0.26 9.96
CA GLY A 359 19.84 -1.07 10.30
C GLY A 359 20.85 -2.19 10.11
N THR A 360 20.38 -3.42 10.35
CA THR A 360 21.12 -4.65 10.08
C THR A 360 20.69 -5.25 8.74
N PHE A 361 21.65 -5.75 7.97
CA PHE A 361 21.47 -6.37 6.67
C PHE A 361 21.97 -7.83 6.69
N GLY A 362 21.38 -8.68 5.85
CA GLY A 362 21.86 -10.01 5.49
C GLY A 362 23.06 -9.91 4.55
N SER A 363 23.12 -10.73 3.50
CA SER A 363 24.11 -10.50 2.45
C SER A 363 23.73 -9.30 1.58
N VAL A 364 24.71 -8.57 1.06
CA VAL A 364 24.51 -7.41 0.18
C VAL A 364 25.33 -7.56 -1.08
N THR A 365 24.72 -7.39 -2.24
CA THR A 365 25.42 -7.32 -3.54
C THR A 365 25.15 -5.97 -4.18
N VAL A 366 26.21 -5.21 -4.45
CA VAL A 366 26.13 -3.90 -5.08
C VAL A 366 26.59 -4.04 -6.53
N ASN A 367 25.62 -3.99 -7.45
CA ASN A 367 25.86 -4.11 -8.89
C ASN A 367 26.06 -2.73 -9.54
N ARG A 368 26.34 -2.76 -10.85
CA ARG A 368 26.52 -1.55 -11.67
C ARG A 368 25.39 -0.55 -11.47
N GLY A 369 25.73 0.64 -10.99
CA GLY A 369 24.82 1.75 -10.75
C GLY A 369 23.89 1.59 -9.55
N GLY A 370 24.09 0.56 -8.71
CA GLY A 370 23.48 0.49 -7.39
C GLY A 370 24.38 1.15 -6.34
N THR A 371 23.77 1.76 -5.33
CA THR A 371 24.46 2.53 -4.29
C THR A 371 24.07 2.05 -2.90
N PHE A 372 25.07 1.86 -2.04
CA PHE A 372 24.87 1.61 -0.60
C PHE A 372 25.42 2.79 0.22
N ALA A 373 24.62 3.30 1.15
CA ALA A 373 24.94 4.45 2.01
C ALA A 373 24.59 4.15 3.48
N PRO A 374 25.55 3.80 4.34
CA PRO A 374 25.32 3.44 5.73
C PRO A 374 24.69 4.57 6.56
N GLY A 375 23.82 4.21 7.49
CA GLY A 375 23.42 5.12 8.56
C GLY A 375 22.31 6.13 8.20
N ASN A 376 22.03 7.01 9.17
CA ASN A 376 21.19 8.21 8.99
C ASN A 376 22.06 9.48 9.09
N SER A 377 23.22 9.45 8.41
CA SER A 377 24.12 10.57 8.14
C SER A 377 24.71 11.36 9.32
N PRO A 378 26.00 11.14 9.66
CA PRO A 378 26.72 9.89 9.49
C PRO A 378 26.14 8.79 10.38
N GLY A 379 26.40 7.53 10.07
CA GLY A 379 25.98 6.42 10.91
C GLY A 379 26.69 5.10 10.65
N THR A 380 26.23 4.07 11.34
CA THR A 380 26.72 2.70 11.15
C THR A 380 25.63 1.82 10.58
N ALA A 381 25.96 1.06 9.54
CA ALA A 381 25.17 -0.08 9.08
C ALA A 381 25.93 -1.38 9.34
N SER A 382 25.21 -2.43 9.75
CA SER A 382 25.80 -3.74 10.01
C SER A 382 25.33 -4.75 8.98
N THR A 383 26.22 -5.60 8.49
CA THR A 383 25.92 -6.70 7.58
C THR A 383 26.39 -8.01 8.20
N LEU A 384 25.48 -8.98 8.35
CA LEU A 384 25.78 -10.28 8.97
C LEU A 384 26.18 -11.37 7.97
N GLY A 385 26.06 -11.10 6.66
CA GLY A 385 26.44 -11.99 5.58
C GLY A 385 27.60 -11.44 4.74
N PRO A 386 27.97 -12.14 3.66
CA PRO A 386 28.97 -11.64 2.72
C PRO A 386 28.47 -10.40 1.98
N VAL A 387 29.41 -9.53 1.61
CA VAL A 387 29.18 -8.37 0.74
C VAL A 387 29.94 -8.57 -0.56
N VAL A 388 29.33 -8.18 -1.68
CA VAL A 388 29.97 -8.23 -3.01
C VAL A 388 29.97 -6.84 -3.65
N PHE A 389 31.15 -6.36 -4.00
CA PHE A 389 31.36 -5.15 -4.78
C PHE A 389 31.56 -5.50 -6.25
N ASN A 390 30.51 -5.40 -7.06
CA ASN A 390 30.61 -5.67 -8.49
C ASN A 390 30.95 -4.41 -9.30
N ALA A 391 31.57 -4.62 -10.47
CA ALA A 391 32.00 -3.55 -11.37
C ALA A 391 30.95 -2.44 -11.60
N GLY A 392 31.32 -1.19 -11.26
CA GLY A 392 30.49 0.00 -11.44
C GLY A 392 29.41 0.22 -10.37
N GLY A 393 29.42 -0.53 -9.27
CA GLY A 393 28.64 -0.21 -8.07
C GLY A 393 29.28 0.92 -7.24
N GLU A 394 28.55 1.41 -6.25
CA GLU A 394 28.95 2.56 -5.44
C GLU A 394 28.70 2.34 -3.93
N TYR A 395 29.67 2.79 -3.13
CA TYR A 395 29.59 2.94 -1.69
C TYR A 395 29.75 4.42 -1.33
N GLU A 396 28.71 5.04 -0.77
CA GLU A 396 28.75 6.41 -0.29
C GLU A 396 29.20 6.48 1.17
N VAL A 397 30.10 7.41 1.46
CA VAL A 397 30.69 7.65 2.77
C VAL A 397 30.60 9.13 3.10
N GLU A 398 29.93 9.43 4.20
CA GLU A 398 29.72 10.79 4.69
C GLU A 398 30.67 11.10 5.85
N VAL A 399 31.23 12.31 5.88
CA VAL A 399 32.08 12.83 6.96
C VAL A 399 31.53 14.17 7.43
N ALA A 400 31.00 14.22 8.64
CA ALA A 400 30.54 15.44 9.30
C ALA A 400 31.59 16.02 10.27
N ASP A 401 32.44 15.16 10.87
CA ASP A 401 33.53 15.56 11.76
C ASP A 401 34.77 14.70 11.50
N ALA A 402 35.82 15.34 10.97
CA ALA A 402 37.08 14.68 10.61
C ALA A 402 37.85 14.10 11.81
N LEU A 403 37.60 14.58 13.03
CA LEU A 403 38.16 14.04 14.28
C LEU A 403 37.17 13.15 15.05
N GLY A 404 35.93 13.03 14.55
CA GLY A 404 34.91 12.22 15.18
C GLY A 404 35.18 10.72 15.06
N ALA A 405 34.37 9.93 15.76
CA ALA A 405 34.47 8.48 15.72
C ALA A 405 33.64 7.88 14.56
N PRO A 406 33.96 6.67 14.08
CA PRO A 406 33.10 5.94 13.14
C PRO A 406 31.66 5.84 13.65
N GLY A 407 30.69 6.00 12.76
CA GLY A 407 29.25 6.00 13.05
C GLY A 407 28.70 7.28 13.68
N THR A 408 29.53 8.30 13.92
CA THR A 408 29.09 9.59 14.48
C THR A 408 29.75 10.79 13.80
N GLY A 409 31.06 10.74 13.60
CA GLY A 409 31.81 11.74 12.83
C GLY A 409 31.84 11.43 11.34
N PHE A 410 31.86 10.15 10.99
CA PHE A 410 31.82 9.65 9.62
C PHE A 410 31.19 8.27 9.56
N ASP A 411 30.78 7.84 8.37
CA ASP A 411 30.10 6.56 8.19
C ASP A 411 30.96 5.34 8.48
N LEU A 412 30.30 4.27 8.92
CA LEU A 412 30.91 2.95 9.04
C LEU A 412 29.99 1.88 8.47
N TRP A 413 30.52 1.08 7.55
CA TRP A 413 29.93 -0.20 7.18
C TRP A 413 30.66 -1.36 7.90
N ASP A 414 29.98 -2.02 8.83
CA ASP A 414 30.52 -3.15 9.60
C ASP A 414 30.00 -4.50 9.07
N ILE A 415 30.88 -5.32 8.50
CA ILE A 415 30.56 -6.56 7.80
C ILE A 415 31.09 -7.76 8.60
N ALA A 416 30.22 -8.47 9.31
CA ALA A 416 30.54 -9.72 10.01
C ALA A 416 30.61 -10.91 9.03
N GLY A 417 31.41 -10.76 7.98
CA GLY A 417 31.59 -11.71 6.89
C GLY A 417 32.70 -11.25 5.93
N THR A 418 32.80 -11.93 4.79
CA THR A 418 33.76 -11.56 3.73
C THR A 418 33.19 -10.43 2.87
N LEU A 419 34.06 -9.49 2.49
CA LEU A 419 33.84 -8.60 1.36
C LEU A 419 34.60 -9.15 0.14
N ASP A 420 33.86 -9.50 -0.91
CA ASP A 420 34.41 -9.90 -2.20
C ASP A 420 34.41 -8.70 -3.16
N ILE A 421 35.59 -8.37 -3.70
CA ILE A 421 35.72 -7.33 -4.73
C ILE A 421 35.78 -8.00 -6.09
N ASN A 422 34.77 -7.74 -6.93
CA ASN A 422 34.63 -8.25 -8.29
C ASN A 422 34.43 -7.07 -9.26
N ALA A 423 35.39 -6.15 -9.22
CA ALA A 423 35.47 -5.00 -10.09
C ALA A 423 36.65 -5.14 -11.07
N GLY A 424 36.69 -4.29 -12.09
CA GLY A 424 37.80 -4.25 -13.04
C GLY A 424 38.65 -3.00 -12.87
N THR A 425 39.87 -3.02 -13.40
CA THR A 425 40.86 -1.95 -13.24
C THR A 425 40.72 -0.77 -14.22
N THR A 426 39.65 -0.73 -15.01
CA THR A 426 39.34 0.39 -15.91
C THR A 426 38.28 1.31 -15.31
N PHE A 427 38.30 2.60 -15.68
CA PHE A 427 37.40 3.61 -15.09
C PHE A 427 35.92 3.21 -15.04
N ASN A 428 35.39 2.55 -16.07
CA ASN A 428 33.97 2.14 -16.15
C ASN A 428 33.66 0.77 -15.51
N SER A 429 34.68 0.09 -15.00
CA SER A 429 34.58 -1.22 -14.35
C SER A 429 35.00 -1.20 -12.89
N GLN A 430 35.61 -0.11 -12.41
CA GLN A 430 35.96 0.05 -11.00
C GLN A 430 34.69 0.12 -10.14
N PHE A 431 34.79 -0.33 -8.89
CA PHE A 431 33.81 -0.03 -7.86
C PHE A 431 34.13 1.36 -7.27
N VAL A 432 33.11 2.17 -7.01
CA VAL A 432 33.29 3.57 -6.58
C VAL A 432 33.10 3.66 -5.07
N VAL A 433 34.04 4.31 -4.40
CA VAL A 433 33.87 4.79 -3.02
C VAL A 433 33.74 6.31 -3.12
N SER A 434 32.58 6.84 -2.78
CA SER A 434 32.29 8.28 -2.87
C SER A 434 32.41 8.91 -1.50
N LEU A 435 33.33 9.88 -1.36
CA LEU A 435 33.56 10.64 -0.14
C LEU A 435 32.79 11.96 -0.21
N ILE A 436 31.90 12.15 0.75
CA ILE A 436 31.02 13.31 0.87
C ILE A 436 31.33 13.99 2.20
N SER A 437 31.49 15.31 2.20
CA SER A 437 31.56 16.09 3.46
C SER A 437 30.22 16.69 3.80
N MET A 438 29.96 16.84 5.10
CA MET A 438 28.74 17.45 5.62
C MET A 438 29.02 18.54 6.64
N ASP A 439 28.15 19.54 6.69
CA ASP A 439 28.16 20.54 7.74
C ASP A 439 27.53 20.02 9.05
N ALA A 440 27.51 20.86 10.08
CA ALA A 440 26.95 20.51 11.39
C ALA A 440 25.43 20.28 11.40
N ALA A 441 24.72 20.58 10.31
CA ALA A 441 23.31 20.30 10.12
C ALA A 441 23.07 19.04 9.27
N PHE A 442 24.13 18.28 8.96
CA PHE A 442 24.12 17.11 8.08
C PHE A 442 23.64 17.43 6.66
N ALA A 443 23.87 18.67 6.21
CA ALA A 443 23.71 19.07 4.82
C ALA A 443 25.07 19.02 4.10
N ALA A 444 25.05 19.02 2.77
CA ALA A 444 26.28 19.18 1.97
C ALA A 444 27.02 20.45 2.40
N GLY A 445 28.30 20.29 2.73
CA GLY A 445 29.12 21.37 3.26
C GLY A 445 30.43 20.87 3.86
N PRO A 446 31.28 21.77 4.37
CA PRO A 446 32.57 21.39 4.92
C PRO A 446 32.42 20.63 6.24
N ALA A 447 33.08 19.47 6.34
CA ALA A 447 33.22 18.68 7.55
C ALA A 447 33.91 19.47 8.65
N ALA A 448 33.40 19.36 9.88
CA ALA A 448 34.01 19.94 11.05
C ALA A 448 35.42 19.36 11.30
N ASN A 449 36.28 20.17 11.90
CA ASN A 449 37.63 19.78 12.36
C ASN A 449 38.59 19.23 11.30
N PHE A 450 38.25 19.32 10.00
CA PHE A 450 39.19 19.02 8.94
C PHE A 450 40.23 20.13 8.84
N ASP A 451 41.50 19.75 8.84
CA ASP A 451 42.64 20.65 8.69
C ASP A 451 43.51 20.13 7.54
N LYS A 452 43.57 20.89 6.45
CA LYS A 452 44.27 20.49 5.24
C LYS A 452 45.78 20.30 5.42
N HIS A 453 46.35 20.69 6.55
CA HIS A 453 47.76 20.50 6.91
C HIS A 453 48.01 19.29 7.82
N ARG A 454 46.96 18.57 8.21
CA ARG A 454 47.04 17.38 9.07
C ARG A 454 46.66 16.12 8.27
N SER A 455 47.25 14.99 8.64
CA SER A 455 46.84 13.71 8.09
C SER A 455 45.60 13.18 8.80
N PHE A 456 44.71 12.53 8.05
CA PHE A 456 43.53 11.82 8.58
C PHE A 456 43.48 10.41 8.03
N ALA A 457 42.94 9.48 8.82
CA ALA A 457 42.65 8.12 8.42
C ALA A 457 41.29 7.74 9.01
N TRP A 458 40.30 7.56 8.15
CA TRP A 458 38.94 7.19 8.53
C TRP A 458 38.68 5.74 8.16
N THR A 459 38.47 4.86 9.15
CA THR A 459 38.02 3.47 8.92
C THR A 459 36.54 3.49 8.55
N VAL A 460 36.26 3.47 7.26
CA VAL A 460 34.90 3.63 6.71
C VAL A 460 34.23 2.29 6.47
N LEU A 461 35.00 1.21 6.36
CA LEU A 461 34.47 -0.14 6.24
C LEU A 461 35.35 -1.12 6.99
N ARG A 462 34.73 -2.09 7.65
CA ARG A 462 35.40 -3.20 8.31
C ARG A 462 34.73 -4.50 7.93
N ALA A 463 35.52 -5.51 7.56
CA ALA A 463 35.04 -6.85 7.24
C ALA A 463 35.85 -7.91 7.99
N ASP A 464 35.28 -9.10 8.23
CA ASP A 464 36.05 -10.20 8.82
C ASP A 464 37.22 -10.61 7.91
N ALA A 465 37.00 -10.56 6.60
CA ALA A 465 38.03 -10.68 5.57
C ALA A 465 37.67 -9.82 4.34
N ILE A 466 38.68 -9.32 3.63
CA ILE A 466 38.52 -8.74 2.29
C ILE A 466 39.30 -9.62 1.32
N ASP A 467 38.58 -10.31 0.46
CA ASP A 467 39.16 -11.20 -0.55
C ASP A 467 39.33 -10.44 -1.88
N GLY A 468 40.48 -10.60 -2.53
CA GLY A 468 40.74 -10.03 -3.85
C GLY A 468 41.06 -8.54 -3.90
N PHE A 469 41.51 -7.92 -2.79
CA PHE A 469 41.85 -6.48 -2.80
C PHE A 469 42.98 -6.13 -3.78
N ASP A 470 42.63 -5.50 -4.91
CA ASP A 470 43.52 -4.66 -5.72
C ASP A 470 43.04 -3.20 -5.60
N PRO A 471 43.85 -2.26 -5.09
CA PRO A 471 43.46 -0.85 -5.00
C PRO A 471 43.11 -0.22 -6.36
N LYS A 472 43.51 -0.83 -7.48
CA LYS A 472 43.10 -0.39 -8.82
C LYS A 472 41.68 -0.79 -9.20
N GLU A 473 41.05 -1.71 -8.49
CA GLU A 473 39.65 -2.09 -8.71
C GLU A 473 38.69 -1.12 -8.00
N LEU A 474 39.20 -0.32 -7.06
CA LEU A 474 38.46 0.73 -6.38
C LEU A 474 38.83 2.10 -6.93
N ARG A 475 37.83 2.98 -7.05
CA ARG A 475 38.00 4.40 -7.38
C ARG A 475 37.46 5.22 -6.24
N LEU A 476 38.31 6.08 -5.67
CA LEU A 476 37.87 7.10 -4.72
C LEU A 476 37.36 8.33 -5.50
N ASP A 477 36.11 8.67 -5.30
CA ASP A 477 35.50 9.91 -5.78
C ASP A 477 35.44 10.92 -4.63
N THR A 478 36.05 12.09 -4.80
CA THR A 478 36.07 13.15 -3.77
C THR A 478 35.40 14.42 -4.28
N SER A 479 34.61 14.33 -5.36
CA SER A 479 33.99 15.50 -5.99
C SER A 479 32.96 16.20 -5.09
N ALA A 480 32.40 15.48 -4.10
CA ALA A 480 31.46 15.98 -3.11
C ALA A 480 32.11 16.28 -1.74
N PHE A 481 33.45 16.29 -1.66
CA PHE A 481 34.18 16.71 -0.46
C PHE A 481 34.51 18.21 -0.57
N GLU A 482 33.82 19.04 0.21
CA GLU A 482 33.81 20.50 0.07
C GLU A 482 34.86 21.22 0.93
N ASN A 483 35.52 20.53 1.87
CA ASN A 483 36.64 21.15 2.58
C ASN A 483 37.79 21.48 1.62
N ASP A 484 38.44 22.62 1.84
CA ASP A 484 39.67 22.98 1.11
C ASP A 484 40.78 21.94 1.37
N THR A 485 41.45 21.49 0.32
CA THR A 485 42.47 20.43 0.38
C THR A 485 43.71 20.82 -0.41
N ASP A 486 44.87 20.76 0.24
CA ASP A 486 46.18 20.91 -0.43
C ASP A 486 46.86 19.55 -0.68
N GLY A 487 46.32 18.48 -0.08
CA GLY A 487 46.86 17.13 -0.05
C GLY A 487 46.24 16.17 -1.07
N LYS A 488 46.36 14.87 -0.80
CA LYS A 488 45.76 13.80 -1.60
C LYS A 488 44.99 12.83 -0.71
N PHE A 489 43.84 12.40 -1.21
CA PHE A 489 43.13 11.25 -0.66
C PHE A 489 43.59 9.95 -1.32
N SER A 490 43.55 8.86 -0.56
CA SER A 490 43.85 7.50 -1.03
C SER A 490 43.05 6.48 -0.23
N LEU A 491 42.85 5.30 -0.81
CA LEU A 491 42.31 4.14 -0.12
C LEU A 491 43.46 3.27 0.40
N GLN A 492 43.37 2.84 1.65
CA GLN A 492 44.35 1.94 2.27
C GLN A 492 43.63 0.79 2.95
N LEU A 493 44.23 -0.40 2.86
CA LEU A 493 43.76 -1.59 3.54
C LEU A 493 44.65 -1.82 4.76
N GLU A 494 44.04 -1.84 5.94
CA GLU A 494 44.69 -2.12 7.22
C GLU A 494 44.14 -3.41 7.82
N HIS A 495 44.89 -4.00 8.75
CA HIS A 495 44.45 -5.16 9.52
C HIS A 495 44.50 -4.83 11.01
N ALA A 496 43.32 -4.76 11.63
CA ALA A 496 43.19 -4.41 13.04
C ALA A 496 42.19 -5.34 13.73
N GLY A 497 42.51 -5.77 14.95
CA GLY A 497 41.61 -6.60 15.75
C GLY A 497 41.20 -7.94 15.13
N GLY A 498 42.02 -8.49 14.21
CA GLY A 498 41.71 -9.72 13.48
C GLY A 498 40.74 -9.54 12.31
N ARG A 499 40.45 -8.30 11.91
CA ARG A 499 39.55 -7.94 10.81
C ARG A 499 40.29 -7.06 9.79
N SER A 500 39.75 -6.99 8.59
CA SER A 500 40.23 -6.13 7.50
C SER A 500 39.50 -4.78 7.54
N GLU A 501 40.23 -3.68 7.47
CA GLU A 501 39.69 -2.32 7.54
C GLU A 501 40.06 -1.52 6.28
N LEU A 502 39.06 -1.05 5.55
CA LEU A 502 39.26 -0.10 4.44
C LEU A 502 39.21 1.31 5.00
N GLN A 503 40.31 2.04 4.80
CA GLN A 503 40.48 3.41 5.25
C GLN A 503 40.52 4.40 4.09
N ILE A 504 39.87 5.54 4.26
CA ILE A 504 40.12 6.74 3.47
C ILE A 504 41.19 7.54 4.20
N VAL A 505 42.33 7.76 3.54
CA VAL A 505 43.49 8.44 4.10
C VAL A 505 43.76 9.74 3.36
N TYR A 506 43.77 10.84 4.10
CA TYR A 506 44.22 12.15 3.62
C TYR A 506 45.67 12.39 4.04
N GLN A 507 46.52 12.71 3.08
CA GLN A 507 47.91 13.12 3.33
C GLN A 507 48.13 14.55 2.83
N PRO A 508 48.48 15.50 3.72
CA PRO A 508 48.78 16.87 3.30
C PRO A 508 50.05 16.89 2.44
N VAL A 509 50.14 17.85 1.52
CA VAL A 509 51.43 18.13 0.87
C VAL A 509 52.40 18.61 1.95
N PRO A 510 53.59 17.98 2.11
CA PRO A 510 54.57 18.44 3.07
C PRO A 510 54.89 19.91 2.81
N GLU A 511 54.75 20.76 3.82
CA GLU A 511 55.15 22.17 3.68
C GLU A 511 56.59 22.21 3.16
N PRO A 512 56.88 22.93 2.06
CA PRO A 512 58.26 23.13 1.65
C PRO A 512 58.92 23.81 2.83
N ALA A 513 59.90 23.14 3.46
CA ALA A 513 60.53 23.63 4.67
C ALA A 513 61.07 25.05 4.41
N THR A 514 60.30 26.07 4.80
CA THR A 514 60.64 27.47 4.64
C THR A 514 61.98 27.76 5.34
N THR A 515 62.29 26.98 6.37
CA THR A 515 63.57 26.90 7.08
C THR A 515 64.72 26.43 6.19
N GLY A 516 64.51 25.46 5.30
CA GLY A 516 65.51 24.97 4.36
C GLY A 516 65.86 25.98 3.27
N LEU A 517 64.85 26.69 2.75
CA LEU A 517 65.04 27.79 1.81
C LEU A 517 65.67 29.03 2.48
N MET A 518 65.29 29.37 3.71
CA MET A 518 65.91 30.47 4.46
C MET A 518 67.36 30.15 4.87
N LEU A 519 67.67 28.91 5.28
CA LEU A 519 69.05 28.49 5.59
C LEU A 519 69.92 28.42 4.33
N GLY A 520 69.39 27.88 3.23
CA GLY A 520 70.08 27.90 1.93
C GLY A 520 70.31 29.33 1.40
N GLY A 521 69.33 30.21 1.59
CA GLY A 521 69.42 31.64 1.28
C GLY A 521 70.48 32.36 2.14
N LEU A 522 70.53 32.10 3.44
CA LEU A 522 71.55 32.67 4.33
C LEU A 522 72.95 32.16 4.00
N VAL A 523 73.10 30.87 3.70
CA VAL A 523 74.40 30.27 3.35
C VAL A 523 74.92 30.80 2.02
N THR A 524 74.04 30.98 1.02
CA THR A 524 74.42 31.60 -0.26
C THR A 524 74.74 33.09 -0.13
N LEU A 525 74.01 33.85 0.69
CA LEU A 525 74.33 35.24 1.04
C LEU A 525 75.67 35.36 1.78
N LEU A 526 75.95 34.49 2.75
CA LEU A 526 77.21 34.46 3.50
C LEU A 526 78.40 34.04 2.62
N ALA A 527 78.21 33.07 1.72
CA ALA A 527 79.21 32.65 0.75
C ALA A 527 79.52 33.73 -0.30
N TRP A 528 78.49 34.46 -0.75
CA TRP A 528 78.66 35.60 -1.67
C TRP A 528 79.39 36.76 -1.00
N ARG A 529 79.09 37.05 0.27
CA ARG A 529 79.76 38.11 1.04
C ARG A 529 81.24 37.79 1.31
N ARG A 530 81.59 36.52 1.52
CA ARG A 530 83.00 36.06 1.65
C ARG A 530 83.81 36.11 0.34
N ARG A 531 83.17 36.15 -0.83
CA ARG A 531 83.87 36.31 -2.13
C ARG A 531 84.13 37.78 -2.51
N ARG A 532 83.58 38.74 -1.76
CA ARG A 532 83.70 40.19 -2.03
C ARG A 532 84.58 40.95 -1.03
N ALA A 533 85.09 40.27 -0.01
CA ALA A 533 86.15 40.75 0.88
C ALA A 533 87.45 40.02 0.50
#